data_AF-A0A1Q6KEC1-F1
#
_entry.id   AF-A0A1Q6KEC1-F1
#
_cell.length_a   1.000
_cell.length_b   1.000
_cell.length_c   1.000
_cell.angle_alpha   90.00
_cell.angle_beta   90.00
_cell.angle_gamma   90.00
#
_symmetry.space_group_name_H-M   'P 1'
#
loop_
_entity.id
_entity.type
_entity.pdbx_description
1 polymer ?
#
loop_
_entity_poly.entity_id
_entity_poly.type
_entity_poly.pdbx_seq_one_letter_code
_entity_poly.pdbx_strand_id
1 'polypeptide(L)'
;MEKIKKILTNKLFVNLVCGLITMGYFILFSKQYSKLDAYELEDYLHLSSLVFLVISIVFMEISYRNGKELIFINGIEFLIIAIFVLLTQHMIYVSGSNIEIYSLTGANIIGVYYILKSAILYTKIQQDKLNSLSDIKEIVKDEPKKIIPRRKNKKEEGK
;
A
#
# COMPACT_ATOMS: atom_id res chain seq x y z
N MET A 1 -10.25 21.34 -3.77
CA MET A 1 -10.03 20.10 -4.56
C MET A 1 -8.60 19.92 -5.04
N GLU A 2 -7.92 20.94 -5.57
CA GLU A 2 -6.52 20.85 -6.06
C GLU A 2 -5.49 20.43 -4.99
N LYS A 3 -5.58 21.00 -3.77
CA LYS A 3 -4.69 20.63 -2.66
C LYS A 3 -4.80 19.15 -2.26
N ILE A 4 -6.02 18.59 -2.25
CA ILE A 4 -6.26 17.18 -1.91
C ILE A 4 -5.69 16.27 -3.01
N LYS A 5 -5.89 16.61 -4.29
CA LYS A 5 -5.25 15.92 -5.41
C LYS A 5 -3.73 15.91 -5.31
N LYS A 6 -3.11 17.05 -5.02
CA LYS A 6 -1.64 17.19 -4.93
C LYS A 6 -1.04 16.36 -3.78
N ILE A 7 -1.71 16.30 -2.63
CA ILE A 7 -1.30 15.45 -1.50
C ILE A 7 -1.41 13.97 -1.87
N LEU A 8 -2.42 13.60 -2.66
CA LEU A 8 -2.70 12.21 -3.02
C LEU A 8 -1.78 11.69 -4.14
N THR A 9 -1.47 12.51 -5.14
CA THR A 9 -0.41 12.20 -6.12
C THR A 9 0.97 12.13 -5.47
N ASN A 10 1.25 12.96 -4.46
CA ASN A 10 2.48 12.82 -3.68
C ASN A 10 2.57 11.47 -2.96
N LYS A 11 1.48 10.96 -2.38
CA LYS A 11 1.47 9.63 -1.74
C LYS A 11 1.75 8.51 -2.75
N LEU A 12 1.19 8.61 -3.95
CA LEU A 12 1.44 7.66 -5.04
C LEU A 12 2.91 7.69 -5.48
N PHE A 13 3.48 8.88 -5.63
CA PHE A 13 4.90 9.05 -5.96
C PHE A 13 5.82 8.47 -4.89
N VAL A 14 5.56 8.76 -3.60
CA VAL A 14 6.35 8.22 -2.49
C VAL A 14 6.31 6.69 -2.45
N ASN A 15 5.16 6.08 -2.72
CA ASN A 15 5.03 4.63 -2.77
C ASN A 15 5.86 4.01 -3.90
N LEU A 16 5.85 4.63 -5.08
CA LEU A 16 6.61 4.17 -6.24
C LEU A 16 8.13 4.33 -6.02
N VAL A 17 8.55 5.44 -5.41
CA VAL A 17 9.95 5.67 -5.00
C VAL A 17 10.41 4.64 -3.96
N CYS A 18 9.59 4.32 -2.95
CA CYS A 18 9.90 3.25 -2.00
C CYS A 18 10.09 1.90 -2.70
N GLY A 19 9.20 1.55 -3.64
CA GLY A 19 9.34 0.35 -4.46
C GLY A 19 10.65 0.31 -5.24
N LEU A 20 11.02 1.42 -5.90
CA LEU A 20 12.27 1.54 -6.65
C LEU A 20 13.51 1.42 -5.77
N ILE A 21 13.52 2.04 -4.59
CA ILE A 21 14.63 1.92 -3.63
C ILE A 21 14.79 0.47 -3.19
N THR A 22 13.68 -0.19 -2.85
CA THR A 22 13.68 -1.59 -2.41
C THR A 22 14.16 -2.52 -3.52
N MET A 23 13.70 -2.30 -4.75
CA MET A 23 14.13 -3.08 -5.91
C MET A 23 15.62 -2.84 -6.22
N GLY A 24 16.07 -1.59 -6.14
CA GLY A 24 17.48 -1.23 -6.27
C GLY A 24 18.37 -1.91 -5.24
N TYR A 25 17.90 -2.00 -3.99
CA TYR A 25 18.57 -2.77 -2.94
C TYR A 25 18.80 -4.23 -3.37
N PHE A 26 17.76 -4.95 -3.80
CA PHE A 26 17.91 -6.37 -4.21
C PHE A 26 18.80 -6.56 -5.44
N ILE A 27 18.81 -5.62 -6.39
CA ILE A 27 19.68 -5.67 -7.58
C ILE A 27 21.15 -5.47 -7.18
N LEU A 28 21.42 -4.47 -6.33
CA LEU A 28 22.79 -4.24 -5.82
C LEU A 28 23.26 -5.42 -4.97
N PHE A 29 22.38 -5.93 -4.13
CA PHE A 29 22.63 -7.11 -3.30
C PHE A 29 22.97 -8.34 -4.13
N SER A 30 22.20 -8.60 -5.20
CA SER A 30 22.44 -9.69 -6.16
C SER A 30 23.83 -9.62 -6.80
N LYS A 31 24.31 -8.42 -7.16
CA LYS A 31 25.67 -8.23 -7.71
C LYS A 31 26.80 -8.39 -6.68
N GLN A 32 26.56 -8.01 -5.44
CA GLN A 32 27.57 -8.08 -4.39
C GLN A 32 27.83 -9.54 -3.96
N TYR A 33 26.82 -10.41 -4.06
CA TYR A 33 26.90 -11.83 -3.69
C TYR A 33 28.03 -12.58 -4.40
N SER A 34 28.26 -12.37 -5.69
CA SER A 34 29.30 -13.10 -6.45
C SER A 34 30.73 -12.79 -5.97
N LYS A 35 30.90 -11.84 -5.06
CA LYS A 35 32.20 -11.36 -4.56
C LYS A 35 32.41 -11.59 -3.06
N LEU A 36 31.38 -11.98 -2.32
CA LEU A 36 31.44 -12.11 -0.85
C LEU A 36 31.65 -13.57 -0.45
N ASP A 37 32.40 -13.78 0.63
CA ASP A 37 32.55 -15.09 1.23
C ASP A 37 31.29 -15.49 2.02
N ALA A 38 31.10 -16.79 2.26
CA ALA A 38 29.84 -17.31 2.83
C ALA A 38 29.53 -16.75 4.23
N TYR A 39 30.56 -16.61 5.08
CA TYR A 39 30.43 -16.07 6.44
C TYR A 39 30.06 -14.58 6.43
N GLU A 40 30.74 -13.78 5.60
CA GLU A 40 30.44 -12.35 5.47
C GLU A 40 29.01 -12.13 4.96
N LEU A 41 28.56 -12.97 4.02
CA LEU A 41 27.22 -12.89 3.46
C LEU A 41 26.13 -13.14 4.50
N GLU A 42 26.31 -14.15 5.36
CA GLU A 42 25.35 -14.49 6.41
C GLU A 42 25.17 -13.32 7.38
N ASP A 43 26.28 -12.72 7.83
CA ASP A 43 26.28 -11.54 8.68
C ASP A 43 25.61 -10.34 7.99
N TYR A 44 25.88 -10.11 6.70
CA TYR A 44 25.24 -9.04 5.93
C TYR A 44 23.73 -9.24 5.79
N LEU A 45 23.26 -10.46 5.53
CA LEU A 45 21.83 -10.80 5.44
C LEU A 45 21.14 -10.60 6.78
N HIS A 46 21.76 -11.06 7.87
CA HIS A 46 21.25 -10.87 9.22
C HIS A 46 21.12 -9.39 9.56
N LEU A 47 22.18 -8.60 9.35
CA LEU A 47 22.17 -7.16 9.60
C LEU A 47 21.10 -6.46 8.76
N SER A 48 21.00 -6.78 7.48
CA SER A 48 20.01 -6.17 6.60
C SER A 48 18.59 -6.51 7.01
N SER A 49 18.31 -7.77 7.38
CA SER A 49 16.97 -8.18 7.83
C SER A 49 16.55 -7.39 9.07
N LEU A 50 17.47 -7.15 10.00
CA LEU A 50 17.25 -6.40 11.23
C LEU A 50 16.95 -4.92 10.92
N VAL A 51 17.69 -4.31 9.98
CA VAL A 51 17.42 -2.95 9.51
C VAL A 51 16.01 -2.82 8.94
N PHE A 52 15.60 -3.73 8.05
CA PHE A 52 14.24 -3.71 7.49
C PHE A 52 13.17 -3.96 8.55
N LEU A 53 13.42 -4.82 9.53
CA LEU A 53 12.54 -5.07 10.65
C LEU A 53 12.33 -3.81 11.51
N VAL A 54 13.41 -3.08 11.83
CA VAL A 54 13.33 -1.83 12.59
C VAL A 54 12.54 -0.78 11.81
N ILE A 55 12.81 -0.63 10.51
CA ILE A 55 12.04 0.27 9.64
C ILE A 55 10.55 -0.10 9.68
N SER A 56 10.24 -1.38 9.55
CA SER A 56 8.86 -1.89 9.60
C SER A 56 8.15 -1.51 10.90
N ILE A 57 8.80 -1.74 12.05
CA ILE A 57 8.25 -1.40 13.38
C ILE A 57 8.03 0.11 13.49
N VAL A 58 8.98 0.93 13.05
CA VAL A 58 8.86 2.40 13.08
C VAL A 58 7.66 2.87 12.24
N PHE A 59 7.46 2.30 11.06
CA PHE A 59 6.29 2.63 10.22
C PHE A 59 4.98 2.23 10.88
N MET A 60 4.92 1.05 11.50
CA MET A 60 3.73 0.62 12.23
C MET A 60 3.45 1.51 13.45
N GLU A 61 4.47 1.90 14.21
CA GLU A 61 4.35 2.81 15.35
C GLU A 61 3.84 4.20 14.92
N ILE A 62 4.42 4.76 13.85
CA ILE A 62 3.96 6.03 13.26
C ILE A 62 2.51 5.91 12.80
N SER A 63 2.13 4.78 12.20
CA SER A 63 0.76 4.57 11.78
C SER A 63 -0.21 4.48 12.96
N TYR A 64 0.16 3.73 14.00
CA TYR A 64 -0.63 3.57 15.22
C TYR A 64 -0.94 4.93 15.87
N ARG A 65 0.07 5.82 15.98
CA ARG A 65 -0.12 7.17 16.54
C ARG A 65 -0.97 8.09 15.68
N ASN A 66 -0.88 7.96 14.35
CA ASN A 66 -1.50 8.90 13.41
C ASN A 66 -2.81 8.39 12.79
N GLY A 67 -3.22 7.14 13.06
CA GLY A 67 -4.40 6.51 12.45
C GLY A 67 -4.32 6.38 10.92
N LYS A 68 -3.12 6.33 10.33
CA LYS A 68 -2.92 6.34 8.87
C LYS A 68 -2.74 4.93 8.32
N GLU A 69 -3.82 4.35 7.80
CA GLU A 69 -3.85 2.99 7.23
C GLU A 69 -2.77 2.74 6.17
N LEU A 70 -2.51 3.70 5.28
CA LEU A 70 -1.51 3.53 4.22
C LEU A 70 -0.08 3.35 4.77
N ILE A 71 0.24 4.02 5.88
CA ILE A 71 1.56 3.88 6.53
C ILE A 71 1.68 2.51 7.20
N PHE A 72 0.58 1.98 7.74
CA PHE A 72 0.54 0.65 8.34
C PHE A 72 0.83 -0.43 7.29
N ILE A 73 0.17 -0.34 6.13
CA ILE A 73 0.38 -1.25 5.00
C ILE A 73 1.84 -1.24 4.57
N ASN A 74 2.44 -0.05 4.44
CA ASN A 74 3.87 0.05 4.13
C ASN A 74 4.75 -0.60 5.22
N GLY A 75 4.37 -0.48 6.50
CA GLY A 75 5.04 -1.19 7.59
C GLY A 75 5.00 -2.71 7.42
N ILE A 76 3.84 -3.27 7.07
CA ILE A 76 3.69 -4.71 6.77
C ILE A 76 4.54 -5.12 5.56
N GLU A 77 4.62 -4.29 4.52
CA GLU A 77 5.46 -4.58 3.35
C GLU A 77 6.94 -4.71 3.75
N PHE A 78 7.46 -3.78 4.54
CA PHE A 78 8.82 -3.87 5.07
C PHE A 78 9.03 -5.07 6.00
N LEU A 79 7.98 -5.51 6.73
CA LEU A 79 8.05 -6.74 7.53
C LEU A 79 8.24 -7.96 6.64
N ILE A 80 7.44 -8.06 5.57
CA ILE A 80 7.52 -9.17 4.61
C ILE A 80 8.91 -9.19 3.95
N ILE A 81 9.46 -8.02 3.60
CA ILE A 81 10.82 -7.90 3.06
C ILE A 81 11.85 -8.36 4.09
N ALA A 82 11.73 -7.98 5.36
CA ALA A 82 12.66 -8.43 6.41
C ALA A 82 12.66 -9.95 6.55
N ILE A 83 11.47 -10.57 6.56
CA ILE A 83 11.31 -12.03 6.60
C ILE A 83 11.92 -12.67 5.34
N PHE A 84 11.67 -12.11 4.16
CA PHE A 84 12.21 -12.62 2.91
C PHE A 84 13.75 -12.59 2.88
N VAL A 85 14.36 -11.48 3.31
CA VAL A 85 15.82 -11.33 3.42
C VAL A 85 16.38 -12.35 4.43
N LEU A 86 15.73 -12.50 5.59
CA LEU A 86 16.14 -13.49 6.58
C LEU A 86 16.05 -14.93 6.05
N LEU A 87 15.00 -15.27 5.30
CA LEU A 87 14.83 -16.62 4.73
C LEU A 87 15.80 -16.91 3.58
N THR A 88 16.35 -15.86 2.95
CA THR A 88 17.32 -16.00 1.86
C THR A 88 18.53 -16.82 2.30
N GLN A 89 18.97 -16.67 3.56
CA GLN A 89 20.10 -17.44 4.11
C GLN A 89 19.83 -18.95 4.08
N HIS A 90 18.63 -19.39 4.45
CA HIS A 90 18.27 -20.81 4.50
C HIS A 90 18.07 -21.39 3.11
N MET A 91 17.63 -20.59 2.14
CA MET A 91 17.45 -21.02 0.76
C MET A 91 18.77 -21.40 0.08
N ILE A 92 19.89 -20.77 0.46
CA ILE A 92 21.23 -21.19 0.01
C ILE A 92 21.49 -22.65 0.40
N TYR A 93 21.29 -22.95 1.68
CA TYR A 93 21.62 -24.25 2.25
C TYR A 93 20.67 -25.37 1.81
N VAL A 94 19.38 -25.07 1.65
CA VAL A 94 18.34 -26.08 1.39
C VAL A 94 18.14 -26.36 -0.10
N SER A 95 18.15 -25.33 -0.95
CA SER A 95 17.80 -25.48 -2.38
C SER A 95 19.00 -25.60 -3.31
N GLY A 96 20.23 -25.45 -2.82
CA GLY A 96 21.45 -25.46 -3.66
C GLY A 96 21.40 -24.45 -4.82
N SER A 97 20.54 -23.44 -4.70
CA SER A 97 20.22 -22.48 -5.75
C SER A 97 21.12 -21.26 -5.62
N ASN A 98 21.52 -20.67 -6.74
CA ASN A 98 22.30 -19.44 -6.75
C ASN A 98 21.50 -18.29 -6.14
N ILE A 99 22.03 -17.65 -5.10
CA ILE A 99 21.39 -16.48 -4.47
C ILE A 99 21.14 -15.35 -5.47
N GLU A 100 22.00 -15.22 -6.48
CA GLU A 100 21.85 -14.21 -7.51
C GLU A 100 20.47 -14.32 -8.18
N ILE A 101 20.09 -15.54 -8.57
CA ILE A 101 18.81 -15.86 -9.20
C ILE A 101 17.67 -15.67 -8.20
N TYR A 102 17.84 -16.11 -6.94
CA TYR A 102 16.84 -15.95 -5.90
C TYR A 102 16.52 -14.47 -5.61
N SER A 103 17.57 -13.65 -5.45
CA SER A 103 17.47 -12.22 -5.17
C SER A 103 16.88 -11.46 -6.34
N LEU A 104 17.28 -11.81 -7.57
CA LEU A 104 16.73 -11.21 -8.79
C LEU A 104 15.25 -11.55 -8.97
N THR A 105 14.86 -12.80 -8.67
CA THR A 105 13.45 -13.22 -8.68
C THR A 105 12.65 -12.44 -7.64
N GLY A 106 13.18 -12.30 -6.42
CA GLY A 106 12.60 -11.47 -5.37
C GLY A 106 12.40 -10.01 -5.80
N ALA A 107 13.41 -9.41 -6.43
CA ALA A 107 13.32 -8.04 -6.97
C ALA A 107 12.18 -7.89 -7.99
N ASN A 108 12.01 -8.86 -8.89
CA ASN A 108 10.94 -8.86 -9.89
C ASN A 108 9.56 -8.99 -9.23
N ILE A 109 9.39 -9.89 -8.25
CA ILE A 109 8.12 -10.06 -7.52
C ILE A 109 7.74 -8.76 -6.81
N ILE A 110 8.69 -8.11 -6.14
CA ILE A 110 8.48 -6.82 -5.47
C ILE A 110 8.11 -5.74 -6.50
N GLY A 111 8.81 -5.69 -7.63
CA GLY A 111 8.50 -4.74 -8.70
C GLY A 111 7.07 -4.88 -9.22
N VAL A 112 6.65 -6.11 -9.55
CA VAL A 112 5.28 -6.40 -10.00
C VAL A 112 4.24 -6.00 -8.94
N TYR A 113 4.50 -6.32 -7.67
CA TYR A 113 3.63 -5.93 -6.56
C TYR A 113 3.42 -4.41 -6.47
N TYR A 114 4.50 -3.62 -6.52
CA TYR A 114 4.41 -2.16 -6.42
C TYR A 114 3.72 -1.52 -7.64
N ILE A 115 3.88 -2.11 -8.83
CA ILE A 115 3.16 -1.67 -10.04
C ILE A 115 1.65 -1.91 -9.86
N LEU A 116 1.26 -3.12 -9.45
CA LEU A 116 -0.15 -3.48 -9.19
C LEU A 116 -0.76 -2.60 -8.09
N LYS A 117 -0.06 -2.42 -6.96
CA LYS A 117 -0.49 -1.55 -5.87
C LYS A 117 -0.72 -0.12 -6.36
N SER A 118 0.19 0.39 -7.19
CA SER A 118 0.07 1.75 -7.75
C SER A 118 -1.12 1.88 -8.70
N ALA A 119 -1.39 0.86 -9.53
CA ALA A 119 -2.57 0.83 -10.40
C ALA A 119 -3.88 0.82 -9.61
N ILE A 120 -3.98 -0.02 -8.56
CA ILE A 120 -5.16 -0.08 -7.68
C ILE A 120 -5.36 1.24 -6.93
N LEU A 121 -4.27 1.86 -6.46
CA LEU A 121 -4.36 3.15 -5.78
C LEU A 121 -4.84 4.24 -6.75
N TYR A 122 -4.35 4.25 -7.98
CA TYR A 122 -4.80 5.20 -9.00
C TYR A 122 -6.29 5.05 -9.33
N THR A 123 -6.80 3.83 -9.47
CA THR A 123 -8.23 3.62 -9.75
C THR A 123 -9.12 4.08 -8.60
N LYS A 124 -8.73 3.81 -7.34
CA LYS A 124 -9.43 4.35 -6.15
C LYS A 124 -9.47 5.87 -6.16
N ILE A 125 -8.35 6.53 -6.46
CA ILE A 125 -8.28 8.00 -6.55
C ILE A 125 -9.25 8.55 -7.59
N GLN A 126 -9.32 7.92 -8.78
CA GLN A 126 -10.23 8.36 -9.82
C GLN A 126 -11.70 8.12 -9.45
N GLN A 127 -12.00 7.01 -8.77
CA GLN A 127 -13.33 6.72 -8.27
C GLN A 127 -13.77 7.72 -7.20
N ASP A 128 -12.89 8.07 -6.25
CA ASP A 128 -13.17 9.10 -5.25
C ASP A 128 -13.41 10.48 -5.88
N LYS A 129 -12.63 10.80 -6.93
CA LYS A 129 -12.82 12.02 -7.71
C LYS A 129 -14.19 12.04 -8.39
N LEU A 130 -14.59 10.95 -9.05
CA LEU A 130 -15.91 10.81 -9.67
C LEU A 130 -17.03 10.93 -8.64
N ASN A 131 -16.89 10.25 -7.50
CA ASN A 131 -17.85 10.30 -6.39
C ASN A 131 -17.98 11.71 -5.80
N SER A 132 -16.89 12.49 -5.72
CA SER A 132 -16.91 13.87 -5.21
C SER A 132 -17.54 14.87 -6.18
N LEU A 133 -17.59 14.54 -7.47
CA LEU A 133 -18.22 15.34 -8.53
C LEU A 133 -19.65 14.88 -8.82
N SER A 134 -20.10 13.79 -8.20
CA SER A 134 -21.40 13.19 -8.46
C SER A 134 -22.45 13.76 -7.51
N ASP A 135 -23.21 14.75 -7.98
CA ASP A 135 -24.43 15.26 -7.31
C ASP A 135 -25.55 14.20 -7.20
N ILE A 136 -25.36 13.02 -7.82
CA ILE A 136 -26.32 11.91 -7.76
C ILE A 136 -26.53 11.43 -6.32
N LYS A 137 -25.51 11.48 -5.45
CA LYS A 137 -25.68 11.16 -4.02
C LYS A 137 -26.57 12.17 -3.28
N GLU A 138 -26.66 13.41 -3.77
CA GLU A 138 -27.51 14.44 -3.18
C GLU A 138 -28.97 14.32 -3.66
N ILE A 139 -29.16 13.88 -4.91
CA ILE A 139 -30.48 13.60 -5.52
C ILE A 139 -31.12 12.31 -4.96
N VAL A 140 -30.31 11.33 -4.55
CA VAL A 140 -30.74 10.06 -3.91
C VAL A 140 -30.67 10.17 -2.37
N LYS A 141 -30.78 11.38 -1.80
CA LYS A 141 -31.19 11.47 -0.40
C LYS A 141 -32.61 10.95 -0.31
N ASP A 142 -32.76 9.74 0.22
CA ASP A 142 -33.99 9.15 0.72
C ASP A 142 -34.54 9.97 1.91
N GLU A 143 -34.72 11.29 1.77
CA GLU A 143 -35.65 11.97 2.65
C GLU A 143 -37.03 11.42 2.28
N PRO A 144 -37.74 10.75 3.22
CA PRO A 144 -39.07 10.26 2.94
C PRO A 144 -39.89 11.48 2.52
N LYS A 145 -40.40 11.48 1.28
CA LYS A 145 -41.37 12.48 0.83
C LYS A 145 -42.46 12.53 1.90
N LYS A 146 -42.47 13.58 2.73
CA LYS A 146 -43.60 13.85 3.62
C LYS A 146 -44.80 14.07 2.70
N ILE A 147 -45.60 13.03 2.50
CA ILE A 147 -46.89 13.12 1.85
C ILE A 147 -47.73 13.98 2.78
N ILE A 148 -47.84 15.28 2.49
CA ILE A 148 -48.73 16.19 3.22
C ILE A 148 -50.15 15.74 2.87
N PRO A 149 -50.96 15.22 3.81
CA PRO A 149 -52.32 14.83 3.50
C PRO A 149 -53.13 16.09 3.15
N ARG A 150 -53.69 16.13 1.94
CA ARG A 150 -54.68 17.16 1.55
C ARG A 150 -55.85 17.07 2.54
N ARG A 151 -55.99 18.09 3.40
CA ARG A 151 -57.20 18.29 4.21
C ARG A 151 -58.41 18.35 3.26
N LYS A 152 -59.34 17.39 3.39
CA LYS A 152 -60.70 17.54 2.86
C LYS A 152 -61.36 18.67 3.63
N ASN A 153 -61.56 19.81 2.98
CA ASN A 153 -62.43 20.84 3.51
C ASN A 153 -63.84 20.26 3.59
N LYS A 154 -64.35 20.10 4.82
CA LYS A 154 -65.78 20.07 5.09
C LYS A 154 -66.37 21.37 4.52
N LYS A 155 -67.32 21.26 3.60
CA LYS A 155 -68.41 22.23 3.49
C LYS A 155 -69.68 21.50 3.89
N GLU A 156 -70.07 21.75 5.13
CA GLU A 156 -71.46 21.66 5.57
C GLU A 156 -72.22 22.77 4.85
N GLU A 157 -73.14 22.40 3.95
CA GLU A 157 -74.29 23.23 3.59
C GLU A 157 -75.50 22.28 3.54
N GLY A 158 -76.04 22.02 4.73
CA GLY A 158 -77.39 21.52 4.90
C GLY A 158 -78.36 22.70 4.92
N LYS A 159 -79.39 22.57 4.07
CA LYS A 159 -80.74 23.17 4.07
C LYS A 159 -81.07 24.25 5.10
#